data_AF-A0A2N2G4N6-F1
#
_entry.id   AF-A0A2N2G4N6-F1
#
_cell.length_a   1.000
_cell.length_b   1.000
_cell.length_c   1.000
_cell.angle_alpha   90.00
_cell.angle_beta   90.00
_cell.angle_gamma   90.00
#
_symmetry.space_group_name_H-M   'P 1'
#
loop_
_entity.id
_entity.type
_entity.pdbx_description
1 polymer ?
#
loop_
_entity_poly.entity_id
_entity_poly.type
_entity_poly.pdbx_seq_one_letter_code
_entity_poly.pdbx_strand_id
1 'polypeptide(L)'
;VSALNHLYFMHRHDLGLTINDLKKLSVLDETISSKVIDQQCFGFGSVSLEDFLFNLLAQGNINKDLYALLEEGANEIYLVTQITAYVQQLFMINAYARTMGAPNAKEILGFIPPKKIWEEKCKLAISIHPKKFQAMLEYLNNLELELKTLKINDQNAYVQASLRKFSVLFR
;
A
#
# COMPACT_ATOMS: atom_id res chain seq x y z
N VAL A 1 13.97 -2.94 25.60
CA VAL A 1 13.10 -3.79 24.75
C VAL A 1 13.97 -4.90 24.19
N SER A 2 13.52 -6.16 24.19
CA SER A 2 14.29 -7.27 23.60
C SER A 2 14.42 -7.07 22.08
N ALA A 3 15.58 -7.39 21.49
CA ALA A 3 15.83 -7.31 20.05
C ALA A 3 14.74 -8.06 19.25
N LEU A 4 14.32 -9.23 19.72
CA LEU A 4 13.23 -10.01 19.09
C LEU A 4 11.89 -9.25 19.11
N ASN A 5 11.54 -8.61 20.21
CA ASN A 5 10.32 -7.81 20.29
C ASN A 5 10.41 -6.58 19.37
N HIS A 6 11.58 -5.96 19.28
CA HIS A 6 11.83 -4.84 18.38
C HIS A 6 11.59 -5.23 16.92
N LEU A 7 12.13 -6.38 16.48
CA LEU A 7 11.88 -6.94 15.14
C LEU A 7 10.40 -7.26 14.90
N TYR A 8 9.73 -7.85 15.89
CA TYR A 8 8.31 -8.20 15.77
C TYR A 8 7.41 -6.97 15.67
N PHE A 9 7.70 -5.91 16.43
CA PHE A 9 7.01 -4.62 16.33
C PHE A 9 7.31 -3.91 15.01
N MET A 10 8.56 -3.96 14.56
CA MET A 10 9.00 -3.42 13.27
C MET A 10 8.19 -4.02 12.10
N HIS A 11 7.82 -5.29 12.19
CA HIS A 11 6.96 -5.98 11.22
C HIS A 11 5.47 -5.94 11.55
N ARG A 12 5.03 -5.03 12.44
CA ARG A 12 3.62 -4.89 12.87
C ARG A 12 2.96 -6.21 13.30
N HIS A 13 3.73 -7.08 13.95
CA HIS A 13 3.32 -8.41 14.41
C HIS A 13 3.16 -9.47 13.31
N ASP A 14 3.66 -9.21 12.08
CA ASP A 14 3.71 -10.21 11.01
C ASP A 14 4.83 -11.24 11.28
N LEU A 15 4.43 -12.47 11.61
CA LEU A 15 5.34 -13.57 11.91
C LEU A 15 6.09 -14.08 10.67
N GLY A 16 5.50 -14.00 9.47
CA GLY A 16 6.14 -14.45 8.24
C GLY A 16 7.36 -13.61 7.89
N LEU A 17 7.20 -12.29 7.96
CA LEU A 17 8.29 -11.32 7.76
C LEU A 17 9.34 -11.42 8.86
N THR A 18 8.90 -11.53 10.11
CA THR A 18 9.79 -11.71 11.27
C THR A 18 10.66 -12.96 11.09
N ILE A 19 10.09 -14.09 10.66
CA ILE A 19 10.85 -15.33 10.41
C ILE A 19 11.83 -15.18 9.24
N ASN A 20 11.43 -14.51 8.16
CA ASN A 20 12.32 -14.30 7.02
C ASN A 20 13.53 -13.43 7.38
N ASP A 21 13.32 -12.37 8.17
CA ASP A 21 14.42 -11.54 8.62
C ASP A 21 15.26 -12.22 9.71
N LEU A 22 14.67 -13.04 10.58
CA LEU A 22 15.44 -13.89 11.50
C LEU A 22 16.38 -14.84 10.76
N LYS A 23 15.97 -15.39 9.61
CA LYS A 23 16.84 -16.22 8.76
C LYS A 23 18.01 -15.41 8.20
N LYS A 24 17.79 -14.17 7.77
CA LYS A 24 18.87 -13.27 7.30
C LYS A 24 19.84 -12.95 8.44
N LEU A 25 19.30 -12.57 9.60
CA LEU A 25 20.08 -12.25 10.79
C LEU A 25 20.89 -13.46 11.29
N SER A 26 20.40 -14.69 11.14
CA SER A 26 21.13 -15.90 11.55
C SER A 26 22.41 -16.18 10.76
N VAL A 27 22.60 -15.50 9.62
CA VAL A 27 23.82 -15.59 8.81
C VAL A 27 24.89 -14.62 9.30
N LEU A 28 24.51 -13.63 10.12
CA LEU A 28 25.45 -12.68 10.70
C LEU A 28 26.19 -13.34 11.88
N ASP A 29 27.52 -13.28 11.84
CA ASP A 29 28.38 -13.84 12.88
C ASP A 29 28.59 -12.83 14.03
N GLU A 30 27.50 -12.19 14.48
CA GLU A 30 27.51 -11.19 15.54
C GLU A 30 26.28 -11.28 16.45
N THR A 31 26.34 -10.60 17.60
CA THR A 31 25.18 -10.54 18.52
C THR A 31 24.11 -9.60 17.98
N ILE A 32 22.92 -10.16 17.73
CA ILE A 32 21.79 -9.39 17.19
C ILE A 32 21.21 -8.46 18.27
N SER A 33 21.52 -7.17 18.14
CA SER A 33 20.95 -6.10 18.95
C SER A 33 19.84 -5.35 18.20
N SER A 34 19.03 -4.53 18.90
CA SER A 34 18.06 -3.65 18.24
C SER A 34 18.71 -2.75 17.18
N LYS A 35 19.96 -2.33 17.40
CA LYS A 35 20.73 -1.53 16.42
C LYS A 35 21.07 -2.32 15.17
N VAL A 36 21.45 -3.60 15.32
CA VAL A 36 21.71 -4.50 14.19
C VAL A 36 20.40 -4.73 13.41
N ILE A 37 19.29 -4.91 14.12
CA ILE A 37 17.96 -5.02 13.50
C ILE A 37 17.62 -3.76 12.72
N ASP A 38 17.81 -2.56 13.29
CA ASP A 38 17.58 -1.29 12.57
C ASP A 38 18.48 -1.10 11.34
N GLN A 39 19.65 -1.74 11.32
CA GLN A 39 20.61 -1.66 10.22
C GLN A 39 20.39 -2.72 9.13
N GLN A 40 19.88 -3.89 9.50
CA GLN A 40 19.86 -5.09 8.65
C GLN A 40 18.44 -5.56 8.31
N CYS A 41 17.44 -5.15 9.09
CA CYS A 41 16.04 -5.49 8.89
C CYS A 41 15.26 -4.21 8.60
N PHE A 42 14.60 -4.20 7.45
CA PHE A 42 13.72 -3.12 7.07
C PHE A 42 12.30 -3.59 7.35
N GLY A 43 11.69 -3.06 8.39
CA GLY A 43 10.25 -3.24 8.61
C GLY A 43 9.44 -2.43 7.61
N PHE A 44 8.15 -2.77 7.50
CA PHE A 44 7.09 -1.91 6.96
C PHE A 44 6.90 -0.59 7.76
N GLY A 45 7.96 -0.07 8.40
CA GLY A 45 7.91 0.86 9.52
C GLY A 45 8.19 2.32 9.18
N SER A 46 8.79 2.63 8.02
CA SER A 46 9.05 4.03 7.64
C SER A 46 7.82 4.66 6.94
N VAL A 47 7.08 3.86 6.17
CA VAL A 47 5.92 4.30 5.38
C VAL A 47 4.69 3.44 5.70
N SER A 48 3.64 4.08 6.21
CA SER A 48 2.34 3.44 6.36
C SER A 48 1.72 3.22 4.97
N LEU A 49 1.49 1.96 4.59
CA LEU A 49 0.84 1.64 3.32
C LEU A 49 -0.53 2.33 3.20
N GLU A 50 -1.29 2.43 4.28
CA GLU A 50 -2.59 3.11 4.27
C GLU A 50 -2.45 4.63 4.01
N ASP A 51 -1.43 5.27 4.59
CA ASP A 51 -1.16 6.69 4.35
C ASP A 51 -0.65 6.91 2.91
N PHE A 52 0.19 6.01 2.40
CA PHE A 52 0.62 6.02 1.01
C PHE A 52 -0.58 5.92 0.05
N LEU A 53 -1.48 4.95 0.28
CA LEU A 53 -2.68 4.73 -0.54
C LEU A 53 -3.60 5.95 -0.52
N PHE A 54 -3.77 6.56 0.65
CA PHE A 54 -4.52 7.80 0.79
C PHE A 54 -3.85 8.93 0.00
N ASN A 55 -2.55 9.17 0.21
CA ASN A 55 -1.78 10.23 -0.45
C ASN A 55 -1.72 10.06 -1.98
N LEU A 56 -1.67 8.83 -2.48
CA LEU A 56 -1.69 8.49 -3.90
C LEU A 56 -2.92 9.06 -4.60
N LEU A 57 -4.08 9.03 -3.95
CA LEU A 57 -5.35 9.50 -4.52
C LEU A 57 -5.74 10.89 -4.03
N ALA A 58 -5.28 11.33 -2.86
CA ALA A 58 -5.53 12.66 -2.30
C ALA A 58 -4.59 13.75 -2.86
N GLN A 59 -3.95 13.50 -4.01
CA GLN A 59 -3.01 14.41 -4.67
C GLN A 59 -1.72 14.72 -3.86
N GLY A 60 -1.37 13.88 -2.89
CA GLY A 60 -0.13 14.00 -2.11
C GLY A 60 1.14 13.78 -2.94
N ASN A 61 2.30 14.13 -2.37
CA ASN A 61 3.60 13.78 -2.95
C ASN A 61 4.00 12.38 -2.50
N ILE A 62 3.88 11.41 -3.40
CA ILE A 62 4.15 10.00 -3.12
C ILE A 62 5.60 9.57 -3.38
N ASN A 63 6.46 10.43 -3.94
CA ASN A 63 7.72 9.96 -4.51
C ASN A 63 8.65 9.32 -3.48
N LYS A 64 8.73 9.92 -2.28
CA LYS A 64 9.54 9.40 -1.19
C LYS A 64 8.98 8.09 -0.65
N ASP A 65 7.66 8.07 -0.43
CA ASP A 65 6.96 6.91 0.11
C ASP A 65 7.03 5.72 -0.85
N LEU A 66 6.82 5.97 -2.15
CA LEU A 66 6.91 4.97 -3.21
C LEU A 66 8.32 4.40 -3.34
N TYR A 67 9.34 5.28 -3.30
CA TYR A 67 10.73 4.85 -3.33
C TYR A 67 11.06 3.99 -2.11
N ALA A 68 10.73 4.46 -0.90
CA ALA A 68 10.96 3.70 0.32
C ALA A 68 10.27 2.33 0.30
N LEU A 69 8.97 2.27 -0.03
CA LEU A 69 8.22 1.00 -0.11
C LEU A 69 8.87 -0.01 -1.05
N LEU A 70 9.31 0.43 -2.22
CA LEU A 70 9.85 -0.46 -3.24
C LEU A 70 11.33 -0.83 -3.01
N GLU A 71 12.14 0.07 -2.46
CA GLU A 71 13.53 -0.23 -2.09
C GLU A 71 13.62 -1.10 -0.82
N GLU A 72 12.64 -0.99 0.08
CA GLU A 72 12.49 -1.88 1.25
C GLU A 72 12.04 -3.30 0.83
N GLY A 73 11.84 -3.55 -0.47
CA GLY A 73 11.57 -4.88 -1.02
C GLY A 73 10.09 -5.26 -1.04
N ALA A 74 9.17 -4.29 -1.02
CA ALA A 74 7.76 -4.59 -1.24
C ALA A 74 7.56 -5.25 -2.61
N ASN A 75 6.80 -6.35 -2.62
CA ASN A 75 6.47 -7.02 -3.87
C ASN A 75 5.64 -6.09 -4.76
N GLU A 76 6.10 -5.87 -5.99
CA GLU A 76 5.55 -4.89 -6.92
C GLU A 76 4.12 -5.23 -7.33
N ILE A 77 3.86 -6.52 -7.59
CA ILE A 77 2.52 -7.00 -7.96
C ILE A 77 1.59 -6.82 -6.77
N TYR A 78 2.02 -7.20 -5.57
CA TYR A 78 1.23 -7.02 -4.35
C TYR A 78 0.90 -5.54 -4.13
N LEU A 79 1.85 -4.62 -4.31
CA LEU A 79 1.60 -3.19 -4.18
C LEU A 79 0.53 -2.72 -5.16
N VAL A 80 0.62 -3.12 -6.44
CA VAL A 80 -0.42 -2.80 -7.44
C VAL A 80 -1.77 -3.39 -7.03
N THR A 81 -1.81 -4.64 -6.57
CA THR A 81 -3.05 -5.27 -6.08
C THR A 81 -3.65 -4.52 -4.88
N GLN A 82 -2.83 -4.02 -3.94
CA GLN A 82 -3.31 -3.22 -2.81
C GLN A 82 -3.87 -1.87 -3.27
N ILE A 83 -3.23 -1.23 -4.25
CA ILE A 83 -3.74 0.01 -4.85
C ILE A 83 -5.08 -0.25 -5.54
N THR A 84 -5.20 -1.31 -6.32
CA THR A 84 -6.45 -1.72 -6.98
C THR A 84 -7.57 -1.96 -5.98
N ALA A 85 -7.28 -2.72 -4.90
CA ALA A 85 -8.25 -2.97 -3.84
C ALA A 85 -8.70 -1.68 -3.13
N TYR A 86 -7.78 -0.73 -2.92
CA TYR A 86 -8.10 0.56 -2.34
C TYR A 86 -9.00 1.41 -3.25
N VAL A 87 -8.68 1.50 -4.54
CA VAL A 87 -9.50 2.17 -5.56
C VAL A 87 -10.90 1.54 -5.63
N GLN A 88 -10.99 0.21 -5.59
CA GLN A 88 -12.26 -0.51 -5.58
C GLN A 88 -13.10 -0.19 -4.35
N GLN A 89 -12.50 -0.15 -3.15
CA GLN A 89 -13.21 0.25 -1.94
C GLN A 89 -13.76 1.68 -2.03
N LEU A 90 -12.96 2.63 -2.52
CA LEU A 90 -13.43 4.00 -2.73
C LEU A 90 -14.55 4.09 -3.76
N PHE A 91 -14.47 3.29 -4.84
CA PHE A 91 -15.55 3.18 -5.81
C PHE A 91 -16.84 2.65 -5.18
N MET A 92 -16.77 1.61 -4.35
CA MET A 92 -17.94 1.08 -3.64
C MET A 92 -18.59 2.14 -2.73
N ILE A 93 -17.76 2.91 -2.01
CA ILE A 93 -18.22 4.04 -1.19
C ILE A 93 -18.91 5.09 -2.06
N ASN A 94 -18.29 5.50 -3.16
CA ASN A 94 -18.84 6.50 -4.08
C ASN A 94 -20.17 6.03 -4.71
N ALA A 95 -20.22 4.79 -5.19
CA ALA A 95 -21.40 4.20 -5.81
C ALA A 95 -22.56 4.13 -4.82
N TYR A 96 -22.31 3.61 -3.61
CA TYR A 96 -23.33 3.52 -2.56
C TYR A 96 -23.84 4.91 -2.15
N ALA A 97 -22.94 5.87 -1.94
CA ALA A 97 -23.32 7.24 -1.57
C ALA A 97 -24.19 7.91 -2.62
N ARG A 98 -23.93 7.65 -3.92
CA ARG A 98 -24.71 8.22 -5.02
C ARG A 98 -26.07 7.54 -5.23
N THR A 99 -26.22 6.27 -4.86
CA THR A 99 -27.48 5.53 -5.02
C THR A 99 -28.37 5.62 -3.77
N MET A 100 -27.79 5.63 -2.58
CA MET A 100 -28.50 5.57 -1.29
C MET A 100 -28.43 6.90 -0.51
N GLY A 101 -27.69 7.89 -1.00
CA GLY A 101 -27.58 9.24 -0.44
C GLY A 101 -26.47 9.43 0.61
N ALA A 102 -26.16 8.42 1.42
CA ALA A 102 -25.09 8.49 2.43
C ALA A 102 -24.29 7.17 2.50
N PRO A 103 -22.94 7.21 2.62
CA PRO A 103 -22.14 5.99 2.77
C PRO A 103 -22.42 5.26 4.08
N ASN A 104 -22.59 3.93 4.02
CA ASN A 104 -22.74 3.05 5.19
C ASN A 104 -21.61 2.01 5.26
N ALA A 105 -20.72 2.14 6.23
CA ALA A 105 -19.54 1.26 6.36
C ALA A 105 -19.91 -0.22 6.51
N LYS A 106 -20.94 -0.53 7.31
CA LYS A 106 -21.32 -1.92 7.59
C LYS A 106 -21.87 -2.61 6.35
N GLU A 107 -22.62 -1.89 5.51
CA GLU A 107 -23.16 -2.44 4.28
C GLU A 107 -22.12 -2.54 3.16
N ILE A 108 -21.17 -1.59 3.13
CA ILE A 108 -20.13 -1.54 2.08
C ILE A 108 -18.98 -2.51 2.38
N LEU A 109 -18.47 -2.49 3.62
CA LEU A 109 -17.26 -3.22 4.03
C LEU A 109 -17.55 -4.46 4.89
N GLY A 110 -18.76 -4.62 5.40
CA GLY A 110 -19.13 -5.69 6.34
C GLY A 110 -18.71 -5.44 7.79
N PHE A 111 -17.95 -4.37 8.07
CA PHE A 111 -17.52 -3.96 9.41
C PHE A 111 -17.48 -2.43 9.53
N ILE A 112 -17.28 -1.93 10.75
CA ILE A 112 -17.18 -0.48 11.01
C ILE A 112 -15.71 -0.15 11.30
N PRO A 113 -14.98 0.51 10.37
CA PRO A 113 -13.62 0.97 10.60
C PRO A 113 -13.58 2.14 11.61
N PRO A 114 -12.39 2.49 12.13
CA PRO A 114 -12.23 3.66 12.98
C PRO A 114 -12.79 4.93 12.33
N LYS A 115 -13.55 5.72 13.10
CA LYS A 115 -14.32 6.87 12.61
C LYS A 115 -13.49 7.83 11.74
N LYS A 116 -12.27 8.17 12.18
CA LYS A 116 -11.38 9.08 11.46
C LYS A 116 -11.05 8.57 10.05
N ILE A 117 -10.59 7.30 9.96
CA ILE A 117 -10.22 6.65 8.70
C ILE A 117 -11.44 6.57 7.77
N TRP A 118 -12.61 6.22 8.32
CA TRP A 118 -13.84 6.15 7.55
C TRP A 118 -14.23 7.48 6.92
N GLU A 119 -14.21 8.55 7.72
CA GLU A 119 -14.60 9.89 7.27
C GLU A 119 -13.65 10.42 6.20
N GLU A 120 -12.33 10.19 6.35
CA GLU A 120 -11.33 10.55 5.35
C GLU A 120 -11.54 9.80 4.03
N LYS A 121 -11.77 8.48 4.08
CA LYS A 121 -12.09 7.67 2.88
C LYS A 121 -13.39 8.11 2.22
N CYS A 122 -14.43 8.43 2.99
CA CYS A 122 -15.69 8.92 2.43
C CYS A 122 -15.53 10.25 1.70
N LYS A 123 -14.82 11.21 2.31
CA LYS A 123 -14.56 12.52 1.69
C LYS A 123 -13.80 12.37 0.38
N LEU A 124 -12.76 11.54 0.37
CA LEU A 124 -11.98 11.25 -0.83
C LEU A 124 -12.81 10.52 -1.90
N ALA A 125 -13.57 9.51 -1.51
CA ALA A 125 -14.39 8.74 -2.44
C ALA A 125 -15.44 9.63 -3.13
N ILE A 126 -16.16 10.47 -2.38
CA ILE A 126 -17.24 11.32 -2.90
C ILE A 126 -16.71 12.38 -3.87
N SER A 127 -15.50 12.89 -3.66
CA SER A 127 -14.91 13.92 -4.53
C SER A 127 -14.54 13.39 -5.92
N ILE A 128 -14.36 12.07 -6.07
CA ILE A 128 -13.98 11.43 -7.33
C ILE A 128 -15.23 11.11 -8.17
N HIS A 129 -15.20 11.46 -9.46
CA HIS A 129 -16.27 11.14 -10.39
C HIS A 129 -16.26 9.63 -10.76
N PRO A 130 -17.42 8.93 -10.86
CA PRO A 130 -17.48 7.50 -11.18
C PRO A 130 -16.66 7.07 -12.40
N LYS A 131 -16.72 7.84 -13.49
CA LYS A 131 -15.91 7.58 -14.71
C LYS A 131 -14.39 7.59 -14.46
N LYS A 132 -13.89 8.37 -13.49
CA LYS A 132 -12.46 8.35 -13.13
C LYS A 132 -12.08 7.01 -12.48
N PHE A 133 -12.95 6.41 -11.65
CA PHE A 133 -12.69 5.09 -11.07
C PHE A 133 -12.53 4.00 -12.12
N GLN A 134 -13.38 4.00 -13.15
CA GLN A 134 -13.25 3.06 -14.26
C GLN A 134 -11.86 3.18 -14.92
N ALA A 135 -11.45 4.40 -15.27
CA ALA A 135 -10.15 4.63 -15.89
C ALA A 135 -8.97 4.26 -14.96
N MET A 136 -9.08 4.50 -13.64
CA MET A 136 -8.09 4.07 -12.66
C MET A 136 -7.97 2.54 -12.62
N LEU A 137 -9.09 1.83 -12.53
CA LEU A 137 -9.13 0.37 -12.46
C LEU A 137 -8.62 -0.28 -13.76
N GLU A 138 -8.99 0.25 -14.92
CA GLU A 138 -8.46 -0.19 -16.21
C GLU A 138 -6.93 -0.01 -16.28
N TYR A 139 -6.42 1.15 -15.86
CA TYR A 139 -4.98 1.39 -15.80
C TYR A 139 -4.26 0.38 -14.90
N LEU A 140 -4.75 0.17 -13.69
CA LEU A 140 -4.12 -0.71 -12.70
C LEU A 140 -4.19 -2.19 -13.12
N ASN A 141 -5.32 -2.64 -13.70
CA ASN A 141 -5.46 -3.99 -14.22
C ASN A 141 -4.52 -4.26 -15.39
N ASN A 142 -4.35 -3.29 -16.30
CA ASN A 142 -3.40 -3.40 -17.40
C ASN A 142 -1.96 -3.44 -16.89
N LEU A 143 -1.61 -2.58 -15.92
CA LEU A 143 -0.31 -2.62 -15.27
C LEU A 143 -0.05 -3.99 -14.62
N GLU A 144 -1.01 -4.51 -13.85
CA GLU A 144 -0.88 -5.83 -13.22
C GLU A 144 -0.72 -6.96 -14.25
N LEU A 145 -1.44 -6.88 -15.38
CA LEU A 145 -1.29 -7.82 -16.49
C LEU A 145 0.12 -7.75 -17.10
N GLU A 146 0.62 -6.54 -17.38
CA GLU A 146 1.97 -6.32 -17.91
C GLU A 146 3.04 -6.91 -16.96
N LEU A 147 2.92 -6.65 -15.65
CA LEU A 147 3.83 -7.20 -14.64
C LEU A 147 3.83 -8.73 -14.58
N LYS A 148 2.69 -9.37 -14.84
CA LYS A 148 2.56 -10.84 -14.81
C LYS A 148 2.97 -11.53 -16.10
N THR A 149 3.00 -10.82 -17.23
CA THR A 149 3.12 -11.43 -18.56
C THR A 149 4.38 -11.01 -19.30
N LEU A 150 4.88 -9.80 -19.09
CA LEU A 150 6.07 -9.29 -19.77
C LEU A 150 7.33 -9.68 -19.00
N LYS A 151 8.40 -9.96 -19.74
CA LYS A 151 9.74 -10.06 -19.15
C LYS A 151 10.30 -8.65 -18.98
N ILE A 152 10.07 -8.07 -17.81
CA ILE A 152 10.57 -6.73 -17.45
C ILE A 152 11.91 -6.92 -16.73
N ASN A 153 12.97 -6.29 -17.25
CA ASN A 153 14.33 -6.43 -16.69
C ASN A 153 14.44 -5.79 -15.30
N ASP A 154 13.82 -4.63 -15.11
CA ASP A 154 13.76 -3.91 -13.83
C ASP A 154 12.29 -3.59 -13.50
N GLN A 155 11.67 -4.53 -12.81
CA GLN A 155 10.25 -4.44 -12.44
C GLN A 155 9.99 -3.31 -11.45
N ASN A 156 10.95 -3.06 -10.57
CA ASN A 156 10.86 -2.02 -9.54
C ASN A 156 10.80 -0.63 -10.17
N ALA A 157 11.78 -0.30 -11.02
CA ALA A 157 11.80 0.98 -11.74
C ALA A 157 10.57 1.15 -12.64
N TYR A 158 10.09 0.07 -13.25
CA TYR A 158 8.89 0.08 -14.07
C TYR A 158 7.64 0.43 -13.24
N VAL A 159 7.44 -0.19 -12.08
CA VAL A 159 6.32 0.14 -11.19
C VAL A 159 6.43 1.54 -10.64
N GLN A 160 7.63 2.00 -10.26
CA GLN A 160 7.84 3.39 -9.83
C GLN A 160 7.38 4.38 -10.90
N ALA A 161 7.79 4.18 -12.15
CA ALA A 161 7.42 5.05 -13.27
C ALA A 161 5.90 5.02 -13.53
N SER A 162 5.30 3.82 -13.54
CA SER A 162 3.88 3.62 -13.78
C SER A 162 3.01 4.24 -12.68
N LEU A 163 3.35 4.08 -11.41
CA LEU A 163 2.60 4.65 -10.29
C LEU A 163 2.76 6.18 -10.20
N ARG A 164 3.92 6.74 -10.56
CA ARG A 164 4.07 8.20 -10.72
C ARG A 164 3.18 8.72 -11.85
N LYS A 165 3.14 8.02 -13.00
CA LYS A 165 2.24 8.37 -14.11
C LYS A 165 0.76 8.28 -13.70
N PHE A 166 0.36 7.22 -12.99
CA PHE A 166 -0.97 7.07 -12.42
C PHE A 166 -1.33 8.29 -11.55
N SER A 167 -0.44 8.70 -10.64
CA SER A 167 -0.68 9.85 -9.75
C SER A 167 -0.89 11.16 -10.52
N VAL A 168 -0.21 11.35 -11.66
CA VAL A 168 -0.35 12.56 -12.49
C VAL A 168 -1.63 12.51 -13.32
N LEU A 169 -1.97 11.36 -13.89
CA LEU A 169 -3.16 11.19 -14.74
C LEU A 169 -4.47 11.36 -13.97
N PHE A 170 -4.50 10.93 -12.70
CA PHE A 170 -5.72 10.86 -11.92
C PHE A 170 -5.80 11.88 -10.78
N ARG A 171 -4.84 12.81 -10.74
CA ARG A 171 -4.97 14.06 -9.99
C ARG A 171 -6.23 14.84 -10.41
#